data_AF-A0A7S1VI17-F1
#
_entry.id   AF-A0A7S1VI17-F1
#
_cell.length_a   1.000
_cell.length_b   1.000
_cell.length_c   1.000
_cell.angle_alpha   90.00
_cell.angle_beta   90.00
_cell.angle_gamma   90.00
#
_symmetry.space_group_name_H-M   'P 1'
#
loop_
_entity.id
_entity.type
_entity.pdbx_description
1 polymer ?
#
loop_
_entity_poly.entity_id
_entity_poly.type
_entity_poly.pdbx_seq_one_letter_code
_entity_poly.pdbx_strand_id
1 'polypeptide(L)'
;AVAKALGLDSYLEFQQGDAFQIFGKGIEKESVDILWCDFGVGRRMKEFVGGSNSSDDGSDGDGDGAWSTVAPGGFLLCHSTLTNQGTRDWLEAIRRGEPKEVTGIPPEEVVELSLLEPQKRYQNSITILQKRSHGYAEPIYSQYA
;
A
#
# COMPACT_ATOMS: atom_id res chain seq x y z
N ALA A 1 -2.21 16.62 -20.22
CA ALA A 1 -1.38 17.02 -21.37
C ALA A 1 -0.43 15.90 -21.78
N VAL A 2 0.40 15.37 -20.87
CA VAL A 2 1.38 14.31 -21.16
C VAL A 2 0.72 12.99 -21.61
N ALA A 3 -0.23 12.44 -20.84
CA ALA A 3 -0.87 11.16 -21.20
C ALA A 3 -1.53 11.18 -22.59
N LYS A 4 -2.25 12.26 -22.93
CA LYS A 4 -2.82 12.48 -24.26
C LYS A 4 -1.75 12.57 -25.35
N ALA A 5 -0.64 13.27 -25.08
CA ALA A 5 0.47 13.36 -26.03
C ALA A 5 1.16 12.01 -26.28
N LEU A 6 1.12 11.10 -25.30
CA LEU A 6 1.65 9.74 -25.40
C LEU A 6 0.61 8.71 -25.86
N GLY A 7 -0.66 9.10 -26.08
CA GLY A 7 -1.74 8.17 -26.44
C GLY A 7 -2.10 7.16 -25.34
N LEU A 8 -1.84 7.52 -24.07
CA LEU A 8 -2.06 6.65 -22.91
C LEU A 8 -3.34 6.99 -22.12
N ASP A 9 -4.06 8.03 -22.52
CA ASP A 9 -5.22 8.52 -21.76
C ASP A 9 -6.38 7.53 -21.71
N SER A 10 -6.50 6.62 -22.69
CA SER A 10 -7.49 5.52 -22.64
C SER A 10 -7.21 4.49 -21.55
N TYR A 11 -6.00 4.44 -20.99
CA TYR A 11 -5.61 3.53 -19.91
C TYR A 11 -5.68 4.21 -18.53
N LEU A 12 -6.04 5.49 -18.46
CA LEU A 12 -6.05 6.25 -17.23
C LEU A 12 -7.48 6.69 -16.90
N GLU A 13 -7.95 6.25 -15.75
CA GLU A 13 -9.18 6.76 -15.15
C GLU A 13 -8.82 7.76 -14.04
N PHE A 14 -9.39 8.96 -14.11
CA PHE A 14 -9.23 9.94 -13.05
C PHE A 14 -10.39 9.85 -12.06
N GLN A 15 -10.09 9.52 -10.81
CA GLN A 15 -11.07 9.55 -9.73
C GLN A 15 -10.82 10.79 -8.86
N GLN A 16 -11.85 11.63 -8.73
CA GLN A 16 -11.84 12.81 -7.89
C GLN A 16 -12.56 12.51 -6.57
N GLY A 17 -11.86 12.65 -5.45
CA GLY A 17 -12.45 12.44 -4.13
C GLY A 17 -11.43 12.45 -3.00
N ASP A 18 -11.88 12.10 -1.81
CA ASP A 18 -11.01 11.82 -0.67
C ASP A 18 -10.38 10.43 -0.83
N ALA A 19 -9.05 10.37 -0.86
CA ALA A 19 -8.31 9.12 -1.00
C ALA A 19 -8.55 8.14 0.15
N PHE A 20 -9.04 8.60 1.31
CA PHE A 20 -9.41 7.71 2.42
C PHE A 20 -10.80 7.07 2.24
N GLN A 21 -11.59 7.53 1.28
CA GLN A 21 -12.97 7.08 1.05
C GLN A 21 -13.16 6.36 -0.29
N ILE A 22 -12.10 6.26 -1.10
CA ILE A 22 -12.14 5.64 -2.42
C ILE A 22 -12.21 4.11 -2.34
N PHE A 23 -11.57 3.53 -1.33
CA PHE A 23 -11.58 2.09 -1.09
C PHE A 23 -12.96 1.64 -0.58
N GLY A 24 -13.42 0.47 -1.02
CA GLY A 24 -14.76 -0.06 -0.70
C GLY A 24 -15.91 0.52 -1.53
N LYS A 25 -15.72 1.64 -2.23
CA LYS A 25 -16.74 2.24 -3.13
C LYS A 25 -16.30 2.35 -4.59
N GLY A 26 -15.02 2.62 -4.83
CA GLY A 26 -14.47 2.87 -6.17
C GLY A 26 -13.45 1.84 -6.64
N ILE A 27 -12.95 0.99 -5.74
CA ILE A 27 -11.94 -0.04 -6.05
C ILE A 27 -12.37 -1.36 -5.41
N GLU A 28 -12.47 -2.41 -6.22
CA GLU A 28 -12.83 -3.76 -5.77
C GLU A 28 -11.73 -4.40 -4.91
N LYS A 29 -12.11 -5.30 -4.01
CA LYS A 29 -11.16 -6.05 -3.19
C LYS A 29 -10.27 -6.91 -4.08
N GLU A 30 -9.00 -7.01 -3.70
CA GLU A 30 -8.01 -7.84 -4.39
C GLU A 30 -7.91 -7.64 -5.91
N SER A 31 -8.22 -6.44 -6.40
CA SER A 31 -8.21 -6.10 -7.83
C SER A 31 -6.99 -5.31 -8.28
N VAL A 32 -6.12 -4.91 -7.34
CA VAL A 32 -4.96 -4.04 -7.61
C VAL A 32 -3.65 -4.82 -7.54
N ASP A 33 -2.96 -4.91 -8.68
CA ASP A 33 -1.62 -5.52 -8.75
C ASP A 33 -0.54 -4.62 -8.14
N ILE A 34 -0.62 -3.31 -8.38
CA ILE A 34 0.32 -2.31 -7.88
C ILE A 34 -0.46 -1.07 -7.43
N LEU A 35 -0.35 -0.73 -6.15
CA LEU A 35 -0.89 0.49 -5.58
C LEU A 35 0.26 1.43 -5.21
N TRP A 36 0.35 2.59 -5.87
CA TRP A 36 1.39 3.59 -5.62
C TRP A 36 0.87 4.72 -4.73
N CYS A 37 1.43 4.84 -3.53
CA CYS A 37 1.11 5.86 -2.55
C CYS A 37 2.22 6.93 -2.51
N ASP A 38 1.99 8.03 -3.22
CA ASP A 38 2.84 9.24 -3.22
C ASP A 38 2.04 10.50 -2.89
N PHE A 39 1.35 10.45 -1.76
CA PHE A 39 0.82 11.64 -1.12
C PHE A 39 1.19 11.58 0.36
N GLY A 40 1.37 12.73 1.00
CA GLY A 40 1.97 12.83 2.34
C GLY A 40 1.07 12.33 3.49
N VAL A 41 0.65 11.06 3.46
CA VAL A 41 -0.23 10.43 4.46
C VAL A 41 0.37 10.49 5.86
N GLY A 42 1.70 10.39 5.95
CA GLY A 42 2.47 10.57 7.18
C GLY A 42 1.93 9.72 8.34
N ARG A 43 1.46 10.37 9.40
CA ARG A 43 0.94 9.68 10.60
C ARG A 43 -0.38 8.92 10.37
N ARG A 44 -1.04 9.10 9.22
CA ARG A 44 -2.33 8.46 8.89
C ARG A 44 -2.18 7.20 8.03
N MET A 45 -0.98 6.65 7.89
CA MET A 45 -0.76 5.41 7.12
C MET A 45 -1.62 4.24 7.61
N LYS A 46 -1.76 4.03 8.92
CA LYS A 46 -2.62 2.97 9.47
C LYS A 46 -4.07 3.11 9.01
N GLU A 47 -4.61 4.34 9.05
CA GLU A 47 -6.00 4.63 8.65
C GLU A 47 -6.19 4.44 7.14
N PHE A 48 -5.22 4.90 6.33
CA PHE A 48 -5.28 4.75 4.88
C PHE A 48 -5.21 3.27 4.45
N VAL A 49 -4.31 2.51 5.08
CA VAL A 49 -4.03 1.13 4.70
C VAL A 49 -5.04 0.15 5.26
N GLY A 50 -5.40 0.29 6.54
CA GLY A 50 -6.34 -0.59 7.23
C GLY A 50 -7.80 -0.14 7.17
N GLY A 51 -8.08 1.05 6.62
CA GLY A 51 -9.42 1.64 6.57
C GLY A 51 -9.81 2.33 7.88
N SER A 52 -10.80 3.22 7.79
CA SER A 52 -11.32 4.00 8.91
C SER A 52 -12.52 3.31 9.56
N ASN A 53 -12.28 2.21 10.28
CA ASN A 53 -13.24 1.73 11.29
C ASN A 53 -12.74 2.16 12.68
N SER A 54 -13.12 3.37 13.07
CA SER A 54 -13.36 3.69 14.48
C SER A 54 -14.76 3.21 14.83
N SER A 55 -14.96 1.90 14.97
CA SER A 55 -16.10 1.39 15.74
C SER A 55 -15.56 0.90 17.08
N ASP A 56 -15.90 1.64 18.15
CA ASP A 56 -15.64 1.30 19.56
C ASP A 56 -16.37 0.00 20.00
N ASP A 57 -16.92 -0.79 19.08
CA ASP A 57 -17.76 -1.95 19.37
C ASP A 57 -17.01 -3.29 19.37
N GLY A 58 -15.70 -3.27 19.11
CA GLY A 58 -14.87 -4.48 19.18
C GLY A 58 -15.23 -5.56 18.15
N SER A 59 -15.98 -5.21 17.11
CA SER A 59 -16.13 -6.10 15.95
C SER A 59 -14.85 -6.01 15.10
N ASP A 60 -14.30 -7.16 14.73
CA ASP A 60 -13.14 -7.32 13.82
C ASP A 60 -13.49 -6.89 12.38
N GLY A 61 -14.07 -5.71 12.23
CA GLY A 61 -14.47 -5.14 10.95
C GLY A 61 -13.24 -4.74 10.16
N ASP A 62 -12.77 -5.63 9.29
CA ASP A 62 -11.90 -5.35 8.16
C ASP A 62 -12.32 -4.04 7.49
N GLY A 63 -11.67 -2.93 7.86
CA GLY A 63 -11.88 -1.67 7.17
C GLY A 63 -11.50 -1.85 5.70
N ASP A 64 -12.34 -1.36 4.80
CA ASP A 64 -12.03 -1.31 3.37
C ASP A 64 -10.96 -0.24 3.12
N GLY A 65 -9.72 -0.49 3.57
CA GLY A 65 -8.55 0.35 3.31
C GLY A 65 -7.76 -0.13 2.11
N ALA A 66 -6.68 0.58 1.78
CA ALA A 66 -5.81 0.26 0.65
C ALA A 66 -5.31 -1.19 0.63
N TRP A 67 -5.03 -1.81 1.78
CA TRP A 67 -4.52 -3.19 1.82
C TRP A 67 -5.54 -4.22 1.32
N SER A 68 -6.83 -3.95 1.52
CA SER A 68 -7.92 -4.85 1.10
C SER A 68 -8.06 -4.93 -0.43
N THR A 69 -7.64 -3.90 -1.15
CA THR A 69 -7.73 -3.85 -2.61
C THR A 69 -6.52 -4.46 -3.31
N VAL A 70 -5.38 -4.57 -2.62
CA VAL A 70 -4.17 -5.21 -3.18
C VAL A 70 -4.41 -6.71 -3.33
N ALA A 71 -4.18 -7.21 -4.54
CA ALA A 71 -4.30 -8.64 -4.86
C ALA A 71 -3.24 -9.47 -4.11
N PRO A 72 -3.49 -10.77 -3.83
CA PRO A 72 -2.44 -11.68 -3.38
C PRO A 72 -1.23 -11.65 -4.34
N GLY A 73 -0.03 -11.40 -3.80
CA GLY A 73 1.19 -11.20 -4.58
C GLY A 73 1.43 -9.78 -5.10
N GLY A 74 0.41 -8.93 -5.04
CA GLY A 74 0.47 -7.53 -5.43
C GLY A 74 1.30 -6.67 -4.46
N PHE A 75 1.50 -5.41 -4.85
CA PHE A 75 2.43 -4.51 -4.18
C PHE A 75 1.78 -3.19 -3.78
N LEU A 76 1.98 -2.78 -2.52
CA LEU A 76 1.77 -1.42 -2.04
C LEU A 76 3.12 -0.70 -1.98
N LEU A 77 3.26 0.34 -2.79
CA LEU A 77 4.48 1.15 -2.89
C LEU A 77 4.27 2.45 -2.14
N CYS A 78 5.02 2.66 -1.07
CA CYS A 78 4.93 3.87 -0.25
C CYS A 78 6.17 4.72 -0.43
N HIS A 79 5.96 5.96 -0.85
CA HIS A 79 7.05 6.89 -1.09
C HIS A 79 7.52 7.60 0.19
N SER A 80 8.80 7.95 0.24
CA SER A 80 9.46 8.70 1.32
C SER A 80 9.39 8.06 2.71
N THR A 81 9.21 6.74 2.80
CA THR A 81 9.07 6.02 4.08
C THR A 81 10.32 6.05 4.94
N LEU A 82 11.53 6.05 4.35
CA LEU A 82 12.77 6.02 5.12
C LEU A 82 13.15 7.38 5.71
N THR A 83 12.67 8.46 5.10
CA THR A 83 13.16 9.84 5.30
C THR A 83 12.10 10.83 5.72
N ASN A 84 10.83 10.41 5.78
CA ASN A 84 9.75 11.14 6.45
C ASN A 84 9.48 10.50 7.80
N GLN A 85 9.66 11.23 8.91
CA GLN A 85 9.50 10.67 10.26
C GLN A 85 8.13 10.01 10.48
N GLY A 86 7.04 10.65 10.05
CA GLY A 86 5.69 10.13 10.27
C GLY A 86 5.44 8.81 9.54
N THR A 87 5.92 8.70 8.31
CA THR A 87 5.83 7.45 7.54
C THR A 87 6.87 6.43 8.02
N ARG A 88 8.01 6.88 8.56
CA ARG A 88 9.08 6.01 9.09
C ARG A 88 8.64 5.27 10.33
N ASP A 89 7.98 5.94 11.26
CA ASP A 89 7.49 5.31 12.50
C ASP A 89 6.53 4.15 12.18
N TRP A 90 5.65 4.36 11.20
CA TRP A 90 4.76 3.32 10.68
C TRP A 90 5.52 2.17 10.01
N LEU A 91 6.50 2.47 9.14
CA LEU A 91 7.34 1.44 8.52
C LEU A 91 8.08 0.59 9.57
N GLU A 92 8.65 1.22 10.60
CA GLU A 92 9.35 0.50 11.66
C GLU A 92 8.39 -0.36 12.50
N ALA A 93 7.11 0.02 12.62
CA ALA A 93 6.09 -0.84 13.22
C ALA A 93 5.83 -2.10 12.37
N ILE A 94 5.76 -1.97 11.04
CA ILE A 94 5.66 -3.14 10.14
C ILE A 94 6.87 -4.05 10.30
N ARG A 95 8.09 -3.50 10.31
CA ARG A 95 9.34 -4.28 10.46
C ARG A 95 9.43 -5.06 11.75
N ARG A 96 8.85 -4.53 12.84
CA ARG A 96 8.78 -5.22 14.13
C ARG A 96 7.69 -6.30 14.17
N GLY A 97 6.87 -6.41 13.14
CA GLY A 97 5.71 -7.30 13.13
C GLY A 97 4.64 -6.85 14.12
N GLU A 98 4.49 -5.54 14.33
CA GLU A 98 3.40 -5.00 15.15
C GLU A 98 2.05 -5.43 14.57
N PRO A 99 1.03 -5.61 15.43
CA PRO A 99 -0.23 -6.18 14.99
C PRO A 99 -1.03 -5.20 14.10
N LYS A 100 -2.02 -5.74 13.39
CA LYS A 100 -2.84 -5.02 12.40
C LYS A 100 -3.49 -3.76 12.97
N GLU A 101 -3.83 -3.74 14.25
CA GLU A 101 -4.45 -2.58 14.92
C GLU A 101 -3.51 -1.38 14.96
N VAL A 102 -2.19 -1.61 14.90
CA VAL A 102 -1.14 -0.58 14.89
C VAL A 102 -0.77 -0.17 13.46
N THR A 103 -0.68 -1.12 12.54
CA THR A 103 -0.11 -0.90 11.19
C THR A 103 -1.17 -0.79 10.09
N GLY A 104 -2.35 -1.36 10.30
CA GLY A 104 -3.37 -1.59 9.27
C GLY A 104 -3.09 -2.82 8.38
N ILE A 105 -1.98 -3.54 8.62
CA ILE A 105 -1.55 -4.70 7.83
C ILE A 105 -1.28 -5.88 8.78
N PRO A 106 -1.86 -7.07 8.56
CA PRO A 106 -1.49 -8.26 9.33
C PRO A 106 0.01 -8.61 9.13
N PRO A 107 0.79 -8.79 10.20
CA PRO A 107 2.24 -8.96 10.11
C PRO A 107 2.66 -10.21 9.32
N GLU A 108 1.83 -11.25 9.30
CA GLU A 108 2.02 -12.49 8.54
C GLU A 108 1.76 -12.35 7.04
N GLU A 109 1.10 -11.27 6.61
CA GLU A 109 0.71 -11.06 5.21
C GLU A 109 1.70 -10.19 4.43
N VAL A 110 2.79 -9.72 5.03
CA VAL A 110 3.63 -8.68 4.42
C VAL A 110 5.10 -9.05 4.38
N VAL A 111 5.71 -8.81 3.22
CA VAL A 111 7.17 -8.77 3.05
C VAL A 111 7.54 -7.38 2.56
N GLU A 112 8.55 -6.76 3.18
CA GLU A 112 8.98 -5.40 2.83
C GLU A 112 10.36 -5.38 2.16
N LEU A 113 10.53 -4.46 1.23
CA LEU A 113 11.82 -4.03 0.70
C LEU A 113 11.84 -2.51 0.62
N SER A 114 12.85 -1.88 1.21
CA SER A 114 13.03 -0.43 1.14
C SER A 114 14.24 -0.05 0.29
N LEU A 115 14.05 0.89 -0.62
CA LEU A 115 15.08 1.44 -1.50
C LEU A 115 15.32 2.91 -1.15
N LEU A 116 16.58 3.31 -0.97
CA LEU A 116 16.99 4.67 -0.70
C LEU A 116 17.73 5.24 -1.91
N GLU A 117 17.35 6.44 -2.33
CA GLU A 117 18.03 7.23 -3.35
C GLU A 117 18.81 8.37 -2.67
N PRO A 118 20.04 8.15 -2.19
CA PRO A 118 20.76 9.12 -1.36
C PRO A 118 21.09 10.43 -2.07
N GLN A 119 21.02 10.45 -3.42
CA GLN A 119 21.29 11.64 -4.24
C GLN A 119 20.09 12.61 -4.28
N LYS A 120 18.89 12.19 -3.89
CA LYS A 120 17.70 13.05 -3.84
C LYS A 120 17.53 13.65 -2.45
N ARG A 121 17.22 14.96 -2.39
CA ARG A 121 17.02 15.70 -1.13
C ARG A 121 15.66 15.45 -0.49
N TYR A 122 14.63 15.27 -1.30
CA TYR A 122 13.26 14.98 -0.89
C TYR A 122 12.77 13.79 -1.69
N GLN A 123 11.74 13.10 -1.20
CA GLN A 123 11.11 12.06 -2.02
C GLN A 123 12.14 11.04 -2.51
N ASN A 124 12.98 10.60 -1.58
CA ASN A 124 14.25 9.95 -1.86
C ASN A 124 14.28 8.50 -1.35
N SER A 125 13.12 7.92 -1.08
CA SER A 125 13.01 6.51 -0.76
C SER A 125 11.67 5.96 -1.22
N ILE A 126 11.63 4.65 -1.43
CA ILE A 126 10.40 3.91 -1.65
C ILE A 126 10.47 2.63 -0.84
N THR A 127 9.39 2.30 -0.12
CA THR A 127 9.19 0.96 0.43
C THR A 127 8.16 0.25 -0.40
N ILE A 128 8.50 -0.97 -0.81
CA ILE A 128 7.65 -1.92 -1.50
C ILE A 128 7.16 -2.91 -0.44
N LEU A 129 5.85 -3.01 -0.25
CA LEU A 129 5.19 -3.99 0.60
C LEU A 129 4.48 -4.99 -0.30
N GLN A 130 4.92 -6.24 -0.31
CA GLN A 130 4.27 -7.30 -1.07
C GLN A 130 3.27 -8.05 -0.20
N LYS A 131 2.06 -8.25 -0.70
CA LYS A 131 1.02 -9.04 -0.02
C LYS A 131 1.27 -10.53 -0.22
N ARG A 132 1.42 -11.26 0.89
CA ARG A 132 1.70 -12.70 0.97
C ARG A 132 0.57 -13.51 1.61
N SER A 133 -0.63 -12.95 1.66
CA SER A 133 -1.82 -13.57 2.24
C SER A 133 -2.15 -14.95 1.64
N HIS A 134 -2.86 -15.79 2.40
CA HIS A 134 -3.51 -17.02 1.90
C HIS A 134 -2.58 -18.08 1.28
N GLY A 135 -1.33 -18.17 1.74
CA GLY A 135 -0.38 -19.15 1.18
C GLY A 135 0.04 -18.82 -0.25
N TYR A 136 -0.08 -17.54 -0.66
CA TYR A 136 0.41 -17.07 -1.94
C TYR A 136 1.88 -17.46 -2.13
N ALA A 137 2.14 -18.14 -3.24
CA ALA A 137 3.47 -18.49 -3.70
C ALA A 137 3.57 -18.15 -5.19
N GLU A 138 4.73 -17.65 -5.61
CA GLU A 138 4.98 -17.35 -7.01
C GLU A 138 4.90 -18.63 -7.85
N PRO A 139 4.20 -18.60 -9.00
CA PRO A 139 4.24 -19.71 -9.94
C PRO A 139 5.65 -19.90 -10.50
N ILE A 140 6.10 -21.15 -10.53
CA ILE A 140 7.37 -21.53 -11.15
C ILE A 140 7.13 -21.72 -12.66
N TYR A 141 7.61 -20.79 -13.48
CA TYR A 141 7.46 -20.85 -14.94
C TYR A 141 8.64 -21.52 -15.66
N SER A 142 9.79 -21.65 -15.01
CA SER A 142 10.96 -22.34 -15.54
C SER A 142 11.70 -23.08 -14.43
N GLN A 143 12.12 -24.32 -14.71
CA GLN A 143 12.91 -25.15 -13.77
C GLN A 143 14.35 -25.39 -14.24
N TYR A 144 14.61 -25.19 -15.53
CA TYR A 144 15.91 -25.43 -16.14
C TYR A 144 16.22 -24.27 -17.09
N ALA A 145 17.49 -23.87 -17.11
CA ALA A 145 18.04 -22.84 -17.99
C ALA A 145 18.48 -23.42 -19.34
#